data_AF-A0A7V4ZBD0-F1
#
_entry.id   AF-A0A7V4ZBD0-F1
#
_cell.length_a   1.000
_cell.length_b   1.000
_cell.length_c   1.000
_cell.angle_alpha   90.00
_cell.angle_beta   90.00
_cell.angle_gamma   90.00
#
_symmetry.space_group_name_H-M   'P 1'
#
loop_
_entity.id
_entity.type
_entity.pdbx_description
1 polymer ?
#
loop_
_entity_poly.entity_id
_entity_poly.type
_entity_poly.pdbx_seq_one_letter_code
_entity_poly.pdbx_strand_id
1 'polypeptide(L)'
;MILRSVKVPLSDGGGWIQRYQRFPSVHVEPRTVDVWLPPDCVSGDEGHPVLYMHDGHNLFDPALSTTGQDWGVDEAVSRLLRSRQIPKGVIVVGIWHGANRWREYMPAKPLAQPDARAVRDEFIREHGGAPISDDYLLFLTAELKPFIDSAYPTLPDRGHTFVAGSSMGGLVSLYALAEYPEVFG
;
A
#
# COMPACT_ATOMS: atom_id res chain seq x y z
N MET A 1 11.68 -18.77 5.43
CA MET A 1 12.01 -17.78 6.48
C MET A 1 10.70 -17.31 7.08
N ILE A 2 10.50 -17.36 8.40
CA ILE A 2 9.26 -16.88 9.02
C ILE A 2 9.30 -15.36 9.05
N LEU A 3 8.37 -14.71 8.36
CA LEU A 3 8.22 -13.26 8.40
C LEU A 3 7.73 -12.85 9.81
N ARG A 4 8.49 -12.00 10.51
CA ARG A 4 8.12 -11.52 11.85
C ARG A 4 7.64 -10.08 11.77
N SER A 5 6.47 -9.81 12.33
CA SER A 5 6.04 -8.44 12.63
C SER A 5 6.49 -8.02 14.03
N VAL A 6 6.55 -6.71 14.23
CA VAL A 6 6.59 -6.08 15.56
C VAL A 6 5.35 -5.21 15.72
N LYS A 7 4.74 -5.25 16.91
CA LYS A 7 3.64 -4.36 17.25
C LYS A 7 4.21 -3.00 17.64
N VAL A 8 3.82 -1.94 16.93
CA VAL A 8 4.32 -0.57 17.14
C VAL A 8 3.16 0.31 17.60
N PRO A 9 3.25 0.98 18.75
CA PRO A 9 2.25 1.97 19.17
C PRO A 9 2.37 3.24 18.30
N LEU A 10 1.23 3.84 17.97
CA LEU A 10 1.19 5.16 17.31
C LEU A 10 1.53 6.26 18.31
N SER A 11 2.31 7.26 17.90
CA SER A 11 2.86 8.29 18.80
C SER A 11 1.82 9.23 19.39
N ASP A 12 0.64 9.32 18.77
CA ASP A 12 -0.51 10.10 19.20
C ASP A 12 -1.45 9.34 20.15
N GLY A 13 -1.19 8.05 20.39
CA GLY A 13 -2.04 7.17 21.20
C GLY A 13 -3.24 6.57 20.47
N GLY A 14 -3.33 6.72 19.14
CA GLY A 14 -4.43 6.21 18.29
C GLY A 14 -4.53 4.69 18.19
N GLY A 15 -3.55 3.95 18.72
CA GLY A 15 -3.55 2.50 18.78
C GLY A 15 -2.20 1.92 18.41
N TRP A 16 -2.20 0.91 17.54
CA TRP A 16 -1.00 0.21 17.12
C TRP A 16 -1.11 -0.34 15.71
N ILE A 17 0.05 -0.51 15.09
CA ILE A 17 0.23 -1.17 13.79
C ILE A 17 1.09 -2.43 13.96
N GLN A 18 0.89 -3.39 13.06
CA GLN A 18 1.81 -4.50 12.86
C GLN A 18 2.82 -4.11 11.79
N ARG A 19 4.09 -3.97 12.17
CA ARG A 19 5.17 -3.56 11.26
C ARG A 19 6.02 -4.74 10.83
N TYR A 20 6.13 -4.94 9.53
CA TYR A 20 7.08 -5.84 8.88
C TYR A 20 8.23 -5.00 8.30
N GLN A 21 9.33 -4.85 9.04
CA GLN A 21 10.42 -3.91 8.70
C GLN A 21 11.13 -4.20 7.37
N ARG A 22 11.19 -5.47 6.95
CA ARG A 22 11.87 -5.91 5.72
C ARG A 22 11.06 -6.99 5.04
N PHE A 23 9.85 -6.66 4.62
CA PHE A 23 9.05 -7.56 3.81
C PHE A 23 9.84 -7.94 2.54
N PRO A 24 10.14 -9.22 2.31
CA PRO A 24 10.96 -9.67 1.20
C PRO A 24 10.18 -9.64 -0.10
N SER A 25 10.88 -9.43 -1.21
CA SER A 25 10.33 -9.53 -2.55
C SER A 25 11.41 -10.02 -3.50
N VAL A 26 11.02 -10.78 -4.53
CA VAL A 26 11.91 -11.09 -5.66
C VAL A 26 11.81 -10.06 -6.78
N HIS A 27 10.78 -9.21 -6.76
CA HIS A 27 10.50 -8.21 -7.79
C HIS A 27 11.07 -6.84 -7.46
N VAL A 28 11.07 -6.46 -6.17
CA VAL A 28 11.53 -5.15 -5.72
C VAL A 28 12.39 -5.25 -4.45
N GLU A 29 13.02 -4.13 -4.06
CA GLU A 29 13.78 -4.08 -2.82
C GLU A 29 12.89 -4.38 -1.60
N PRO A 30 13.40 -5.13 -0.60
CA PRO A 30 12.69 -5.36 0.64
C PRO A 30 12.35 -4.05 1.33
N ARG A 31 11.13 -3.94 1.86
CA ARG A 31 10.59 -2.68 2.39
C ARG A 31 9.78 -2.86 3.66
N THR A 32 9.54 -1.75 4.35
CA THR A 32 8.60 -1.73 5.47
C THR A 32 7.17 -1.84 4.95
N VAL A 33 6.39 -2.73 5.58
CA VAL A 33 4.95 -2.81 5.41
C VAL A 33 4.30 -2.69 6.77
N ASP A 34 3.37 -1.75 6.90
CA ASP A 34 2.58 -1.57 8.11
C ASP A 34 1.15 -2.06 7.87
N VAL A 35 0.61 -2.79 8.83
CA VAL A 35 -0.79 -3.24 8.80
C VAL A 35 -1.50 -2.67 10.00
N TRP A 36 -2.48 -1.82 9.73
CA TRP A 36 -3.41 -1.32 10.73
C TRP A 36 -4.71 -2.13 10.68
N LEU A 37 -5.19 -2.52 11.86
CA LEU A 37 -6.43 -3.28 12.00
C LEU A 37 -7.48 -2.39 12.65
N PRO A 38 -8.75 -2.43 12.18
CA PRO A 38 -9.87 -1.83 12.91
C PRO A 38 -9.88 -2.28 14.38
N PRO A 39 -10.24 -1.41 15.34
CA PRO A 39 -10.24 -1.75 16.76
C PRO A 39 -11.07 -3.00 17.12
N ASP A 40 -12.14 -3.25 16.37
CA ASP A 40 -13.04 -4.39 16.57
C ASP A 40 -12.59 -5.66 15.81
N CYS A 41 -11.46 -5.62 15.11
CA CYS A 41 -10.92 -6.76 14.39
C CYS A 41 -10.45 -7.84 15.38
N VAL A 42 -11.18 -8.96 15.45
CA VAL A 42 -10.89 -10.07 16.36
C VAL A 42 -10.66 -11.37 15.62
N SER A 43 -9.93 -12.29 16.26
CA SER A 43 -9.76 -13.65 15.73
C SER A 43 -11.12 -14.33 15.57
N GLY A 44 -11.47 -14.73 14.34
CA GLY A 44 -12.76 -15.36 14.01
C GLY A 44 -13.75 -14.44 13.30
N ASP A 45 -13.36 -13.22 12.93
CA ASP A 45 -14.17 -12.33 12.10
C ASP A 45 -14.50 -12.95 10.73
N GLU A 46 -15.66 -12.57 10.17
CA GLU A 46 -16.13 -12.93 8.82
C GLU A 46 -15.29 -12.32 7.68
N GLY A 47 -14.16 -11.68 8.01
CA GLY A 47 -13.27 -11.02 7.07
C GLY A 47 -13.55 -9.52 6.90
N HIS A 48 -12.49 -8.78 6.61
CA HIS A 48 -12.51 -7.33 6.36
C HIS A 48 -12.07 -7.02 4.93
N PRO A 49 -12.65 -5.98 4.30
CA PRO A 49 -12.03 -5.39 3.12
C PRO A 49 -10.61 -4.91 3.43
N VAL A 50 -9.76 -4.84 2.40
CA VAL A 50 -8.37 -4.41 2.53
C VAL A 50 -8.12 -3.21 1.64
N LEU A 51 -7.54 -2.15 2.21
CA LEU A 51 -7.08 -0.97 1.50
C LEU A 51 -5.54 -0.93 1.52
N TYR A 52 -4.94 -1.18 0.36
CA TYR A 52 -3.50 -1.04 0.13
C TYR A 52 -3.20 0.43 -0.16
N MET A 53 -2.37 1.06 0.68
CA MET A 53 -2.00 2.46 0.54
C MET A 53 -0.51 2.64 0.32
N HIS A 54 -0.16 3.43 -0.69
CA HIS A 54 1.21 3.82 -1.00
C HIS A 54 1.73 4.85 0.01
N ASP A 55 3.06 4.94 0.12
CA ASP A 55 3.76 5.88 1.01
C ASP A 55 3.41 5.66 2.49
N GLY A 56 3.43 4.39 2.91
CA GLY A 56 2.99 3.91 4.22
C GLY A 56 3.48 4.69 5.46
N HIS A 57 4.67 5.29 5.39
CA HIS A 57 5.24 6.11 6.46
C HIS A 57 4.42 7.37 6.80
N ASN A 58 3.60 7.85 5.87
CA ASN A 58 2.76 9.03 6.08
C ASN A 58 1.36 8.71 6.61
N LEU A 59 0.98 7.44 6.79
CA LEU A 59 -0.44 7.10 6.95
C LEU A 59 -1.00 7.25 8.37
N PHE A 60 -0.21 6.89 9.38
CA PHE A 60 -0.72 6.62 10.74
C PHE A 60 0.02 7.32 11.87
N ASP A 61 1.28 7.72 11.68
CA ASP A 61 2.10 8.21 12.78
C ASP A 61 2.78 9.52 12.39
N PRO A 62 2.45 10.65 13.03
CA PRO A 62 3.04 11.94 12.71
C PRO A 62 4.55 11.96 12.94
N ALA A 63 5.08 11.13 13.85
CA ALA A 63 6.51 11.00 14.08
C ALA A 63 7.27 10.31 12.93
N LEU A 64 6.55 9.60 12.04
CA LEU A 64 7.12 8.90 10.89
C LEU A 64 6.82 9.63 9.56
N SER A 65 5.88 10.57 9.57
CA SER A 65 5.49 11.34 8.39
C SER A 65 6.61 12.26 7.90
N THR A 66 6.68 12.43 6.59
CA THR A 66 7.60 13.36 5.91
C THR A 66 7.41 14.81 6.38
N THR A 67 6.18 15.22 6.69
CA THR A 67 5.84 16.61 7.04
C THR A 67 5.67 16.83 8.53
N GLY A 68 5.84 15.79 9.35
CA GLY A 68 5.48 15.80 10.78
C GLY A 68 3.97 15.78 11.04
N GLN A 69 3.16 15.62 9.99
CA GLN A 69 1.72 15.39 10.05
C GLN A 69 1.41 14.19 9.16
N ASP A 70 0.90 13.13 9.76
CA ASP A 70 0.41 11.98 9.01
C ASP A 70 -0.93 12.32 8.32
N TRP A 71 -1.41 11.39 7.50
CA TRP A 71 -2.62 11.56 6.71
C TRP A 71 -3.90 11.27 7.52
N GLY A 72 -3.77 10.81 8.77
CA GLY A 72 -4.88 10.54 9.67
C GLY A 72 -5.78 9.41 9.19
N VAL A 73 -5.19 8.37 8.61
CA VAL A 73 -5.96 7.30 7.96
C VAL A 73 -6.72 6.48 8.99
N ASP A 74 -6.08 6.13 10.10
CA ASP A 74 -6.72 5.34 11.16
C ASP A 74 -7.84 6.11 11.87
N GLU A 75 -7.71 7.43 12.07
CA GLU A 75 -8.78 8.23 12.65
C GLU A 75 -9.93 8.44 11.67
N ALA A 76 -9.63 8.61 10.37
CA ALA A 76 -10.64 8.66 9.33
C ALA A 76 -11.45 7.36 9.28
N VAL A 77 -10.78 6.20 9.22
CA VAL A 77 -11.42 4.89 9.22
C VAL A 77 -12.20 4.66 10.51
N SER A 78 -11.60 4.97 11.67
CA SER A 78 -12.26 4.83 12.98
C SER A 78 -13.52 5.69 13.11
N ARG A 79 -13.50 6.91 12.56
CA ARG A 79 -14.68 7.80 12.53
C ARG A 79 -15.79 7.22 11.64
N LEU A 80 -15.45 6.69 10.47
CA LEU A 80 -16.41 6.07 9.56
C LEU A 80 -17.00 4.78 10.15
N LEU A 81 -16.20 3.99 10.86
CA LEU A 81 -16.64 2.80 11.59
C LEU A 81 -17.62 3.16 12.71
N ARG A 82 -17.26 4.11 13.59
CA ARG A 82 -18.14 4.58 14.68
C ARG A 82 -19.46 5.16 14.19
N SER A 83 -19.44 5.83 13.04
CA SER A 83 -20.65 6.39 12.40
C SER A 83 -21.41 5.38 11.54
N ARG A 84 -21.01 4.09 11.53
CA ARG A 84 -21.66 3.00 10.78
C ARG A 84 -21.70 3.19 9.25
N GLN A 85 -20.84 4.05 8.69
CA GLN A 85 -20.73 4.24 7.24
C GLN A 85 -19.93 3.12 6.58
N ILE A 86 -18.97 2.53 7.30
CA ILE A 86 -18.27 1.30 6.92
C ILE A 86 -18.47 0.27 8.04
N PRO A 87 -19.65 -0.38 8.15
CA PRO A 87 -19.98 -1.18 9.32
C PRO A 87 -19.07 -2.40 9.52
N LYS A 88 -18.39 -2.86 8.46
CA LYS A 88 -17.37 -3.91 8.55
C LYS A 88 -15.97 -3.37 8.89
N GLY A 89 -15.71 -2.08 8.78
CA GLY A 89 -14.35 -1.54 8.82
C GLY A 89 -13.53 -1.87 7.57
N VAL A 90 -12.23 -1.62 7.63
CA VAL A 90 -11.26 -1.92 6.57
C VAL A 90 -9.87 -2.10 7.18
N ILE A 91 -9.16 -3.16 6.78
CA ILE A 91 -7.75 -3.33 7.10
C ILE A 91 -6.95 -2.40 6.19
N VAL A 92 -6.02 -1.63 6.76
CA VAL A 92 -5.17 -0.73 5.96
C VAL A 92 -3.76 -1.29 5.92
N VAL A 93 -3.25 -1.51 4.71
CA VAL A 93 -1.89 -1.99 4.46
C VAL A 93 -1.06 -0.84 3.89
N GLY A 94 -0.23 -0.23 4.72
CA GLY A 94 0.68 0.85 4.34
C GLY A 94 1.99 0.33 3.76
N ILE A 95 2.24 0.61 2.48
CA ILE A 95 3.41 0.17 1.73
C ILE A 95 4.42 1.31 1.70
N TRP A 96 5.52 1.19 2.46
CA TRP A 96 6.56 2.21 2.43
C TRP A 96 7.25 2.19 1.08
N HIS A 97 7.55 3.37 0.53
CA HIS A 97 8.34 3.44 -0.68
C HIS A 97 9.82 3.17 -0.40
N GLY A 98 10.51 2.60 -1.38
CA GLY A 98 11.97 2.48 -1.36
C GLY A 98 12.67 3.68 -1.97
N ALA A 99 13.97 3.54 -2.25
CA ALA A 99 14.76 4.54 -2.98
C ALA A 99 14.26 4.73 -4.42
N ASN A 100 13.66 3.70 -5.01
CA ASN A 100 13.16 3.70 -6.38
C ASN A 100 11.72 4.23 -6.53
N ARG A 101 11.16 4.94 -5.54
CA ARG A 101 9.75 5.40 -5.51
C ARG A 101 9.24 5.92 -6.85
N TRP A 102 9.98 6.83 -7.48
CA TRP A 102 9.57 7.43 -8.75
C TRP A 102 9.49 6.41 -9.88
N ARG A 103 10.44 5.47 -9.94
CA ARG A 103 10.47 4.40 -10.94
C ARG A 103 9.39 3.35 -10.67
N GLU A 104 9.14 3.02 -9.41
CA GLU A 104 8.10 2.08 -8.99
C GLU A 104 6.69 2.64 -9.23
N TYR A 105 6.51 3.95 -9.14
CA TYR A 105 5.17 4.56 -9.24
C TYR A 105 4.85 5.14 -10.63
N MET A 106 5.82 5.22 -11.54
CA MET A 106 5.60 5.71 -12.91
C MET A 106 5.05 4.58 -13.80
N PRO A 107 3.89 4.73 -14.48
CA PRO A 107 3.32 3.71 -15.35
C PRO A 107 4.27 3.30 -16.48
N ALA A 108 4.72 2.04 -16.48
CA ALA A 108 5.74 1.56 -17.40
C ALA A 108 5.20 1.43 -18.84
N LYS A 109 4.02 0.83 -19.01
CA LYS A 109 3.43 0.58 -20.34
C LYS A 109 3.16 1.85 -21.16
N PRO A 110 2.63 2.95 -20.60
CA PRO A 110 2.51 4.20 -21.33
C PRO A 110 3.87 4.76 -21.77
N LEU A 111 4.90 4.73 -20.91
CA LEU A 111 6.24 5.23 -21.24
C LEU A 111 7.02 4.31 -22.20
N ALA A 112 6.61 3.06 -22.36
CA ALA A 112 7.17 2.12 -23.32
C ALA A 112 6.72 2.40 -24.76
N GLN A 113 5.67 3.20 -24.97
CA GLN A 113 5.16 3.49 -26.30
C GLN A 113 6.18 4.28 -27.15
N PRO A 114 6.20 4.11 -28.49
CA PRO A 114 7.16 4.79 -29.35
C PRO A 114 7.08 6.32 -29.31
N ASP A 115 5.86 6.86 -29.19
CA ASP A 115 5.57 8.30 -29.09
C ASP A 115 6.02 8.92 -27.75
N ALA A 116 6.09 8.12 -26.69
CA ALA A 116 6.56 8.54 -25.37
C ALA A 116 8.10 8.60 -25.25
N ARG A 117 8.88 8.38 -26.33
CA ARG A 117 10.36 8.29 -26.27
C ARG A 117 11.02 9.49 -25.58
N ALA A 118 10.61 10.71 -25.92
CA ALA A 118 11.22 11.91 -25.34
C ALA A 118 10.99 11.99 -23.81
N VAL A 119 9.75 11.72 -23.38
CA VAL A 119 9.34 11.70 -21.96
C VAL A 119 10.07 10.58 -21.21
N ARG A 120 10.16 9.37 -21.81
CA ARG A 120 10.90 8.25 -21.22
C ARG A 120 12.38 8.58 -21.05
N ASP A 121 13.02 9.13 -22.08
CA ASP A 121 14.45 9.45 -22.04
C ASP A 121 14.73 10.54 -20.99
N GLU A 122 13.82 11.51 -20.82
CA GLU A 122 13.87 12.52 -19.76
C GLU A 122 13.70 11.90 -18.37
N PHE A 123 12.67 11.08 -18.18
CA PHE A 123 12.43 10.37 -16.94
C PHE A 123 13.65 9.54 -16.51
N ILE A 124 14.27 8.81 -17.45
CA ILE A 124 15.47 7.99 -17.17
C ILE A 124 16.64 8.86 -16.70
N ARG A 125 16.86 10.02 -17.33
CA ARG A 125 17.93 10.95 -16.92
C ARG A 125 17.69 11.49 -15.52
N GLU A 126 16.46 11.84 -15.18
CA GLU A 126 16.11 12.44 -13.88
C GLU A 126 16.10 11.42 -12.74
N HIS A 127 15.63 10.20 -13.01
CA HIS A 127 15.34 9.20 -11.97
C HIS A 127 16.31 8.01 -11.98
N GLY A 128 17.36 8.07 -12.81
CA GLY A 128 18.46 7.10 -12.83
C GLY A 128 18.09 5.73 -13.39
N GLY A 129 16.97 5.60 -14.11
CA GLY A 129 16.56 4.34 -14.72
C GLY A 129 15.14 4.37 -15.30
N ALA A 130 14.80 3.31 -16.03
CA ALA A 130 13.46 3.15 -16.56
C ALA A 130 12.43 2.93 -15.44
N PRO A 131 11.14 3.23 -15.69
CA PRO A 131 10.05 2.80 -14.82
C PRO A 131 10.09 1.29 -14.59
N ILE A 132 9.78 0.86 -13.36
CA ILE A 132 9.71 -0.53 -12.90
C ILE A 132 8.40 -0.80 -12.18
N SER A 133 7.34 -0.08 -12.54
CA SER A 133 6.02 -0.23 -11.92
C SER A 133 5.42 -1.61 -12.12
N ASP A 134 5.72 -2.31 -13.23
CA ASP A 134 5.26 -3.69 -13.42
C ASP A 134 5.82 -4.63 -12.35
N ASP A 135 7.10 -4.50 -12.00
CA ASP A 135 7.73 -5.26 -10.91
C ASP A 135 7.14 -4.90 -9.55
N TYR A 136 6.88 -3.61 -9.32
CA TYR A 136 6.21 -3.16 -8.11
C TYR A 136 4.79 -3.73 -7.98
N LEU A 137 4.02 -3.78 -9.06
CA LEU A 137 2.68 -4.36 -9.05
C LEU A 137 2.71 -5.89 -8.90
N LEU A 138 3.72 -6.57 -9.41
CA LEU A 138 3.94 -8.01 -9.13
C LEU A 138 4.24 -8.23 -7.64
N PHE A 139 5.06 -7.38 -7.01
CA PHE A 139 5.22 -7.42 -5.56
C PHE A 139 3.88 -7.26 -4.82
N LEU A 140 3.04 -6.30 -5.22
CA LEU A 140 1.71 -6.12 -4.60
C LEU A 140 0.81 -7.35 -4.77
N THR A 141 0.69 -7.85 -6.00
CA THR A 141 -0.36 -8.81 -6.37
C THR A 141 0.05 -10.27 -6.18
N ALA A 142 1.33 -10.60 -6.40
CA ALA A 142 1.84 -11.97 -6.33
C ALA A 142 2.51 -12.30 -4.99
N GLU A 143 2.91 -11.30 -4.19
CA GLU A 143 3.63 -11.53 -2.93
C GLU A 143 2.89 -10.93 -1.72
N LEU A 144 2.64 -9.62 -1.73
CA LEU A 144 2.09 -8.92 -0.58
C LEU A 144 0.62 -9.29 -0.32
N LYS A 145 -0.25 -9.19 -1.33
CA LYS A 145 -1.68 -9.51 -1.15
C LYS A 145 -1.89 -10.96 -0.69
N PRO A 146 -1.29 -11.99 -1.32
CA PRO A 146 -1.41 -13.37 -0.84
C PRO A 146 -0.93 -13.56 0.61
N PHE A 147 0.15 -12.86 1.00
CA PHE A 147 0.59 -12.85 2.39
C PHE A 147 -0.48 -12.27 3.33
N ILE A 148 -0.99 -11.07 3.02
CA ILE A 148 -2.00 -10.39 3.84
C ILE A 148 -3.25 -11.26 3.97
N ASP A 149 -3.72 -11.83 2.86
CA ASP A 149 -4.91 -12.69 2.84
C ASP A 149 -4.73 -13.96 3.69
N SER A 150 -3.49 -14.48 3.80
CA SER A 150 -3.17 -15.64 4.62
C SER A 150 -2.96 -15.33 6.11
N ALA A 151 -2.51 -14.11 6.42
CA ALA A 151 -2.09 -13.71 7.76
C ALA A 151 -3.17 -12.99 8.56
N TYR A 152 -4.19 -12.45 7.87
CA TYR A 152 -5.24 -11.61 8.44
C TYR A 152 -6.63 -12.06 7.98
N PRO A 153 -7.69 -11.76 8.75
CA PRO A 153 -9.07 -12.07 8.37
C PRO A 153 -9.53 -11.11 7.26
N THR A 154 -9.22 -11.43 6.00
CA THR A 154 -9.56 -10.60 4.84
C THR A 154 -10.78 -11.14 4.09
N LEU A 155 -11.44 -10.26 3.33
CA LEU A 155 -12.30 -10.63 2.20
C LEU A 155 -11.44 -10.50 0.94
N PRO A 156 -10.91 -11.62 0.39
CA PRO A 156 -9.83 -11.56 -0.60
C PRO A 156 -10.32 -11.29 -2.02
N ASP A 157 -11.64 -11.27 -2.25
CA ASP A 157 -12.21 -11.01 -3.56
C ASP A 157 -12.03 -9.55 -3.97
N ARG A 158 -12.10 -9.33 -5.28
CA ARG A 158 -11.88 -8.04 -5.94
C ARG A 158 -12.70 -6.91 -5.30
N GLY A 159 -13.99 -7.17 -5.06
CA GLY A 159 -14.96 -6.20 -4.52
C GLY A 159 -14.65 -5.68 -3.12
N HIS A 160 -13.67 -6.29 -2.45
CA HIS A 160 -13.22 -5.92 -1.11
C HIS A 160 -11.72 -5.61 -1.07
N THR A 161 -11.06 -5.49 -2.22
CA THR A 161 -9.63 -5.19 -2.34
C THR A 161 -9.45 -3.84 -3.05
N PHE A 162 -8.91 -2.86 -2.32
CA PHE A 162 -8.74 -1.48 -2.79
C PHE A 162 -7.27 -1.07 -2.79
N VAL A 163 -6.91 -0.15 -3.69
CA VAL A 163 -5.58 0.45 -3.76
C VAL A 163 -5.70 1.97 -3.87
N ALA A 164 -4.88 2.71 -3.11
CA ALA A 164 -4.93 4.16 -3.08
C ALA A 164 -3.57 4.81 -2.77
N GLY A 165 -3.43 6.08 -3.15
CA GLY A 165 -2.28 6.90 -2.81
C GLY A 165 -2.47 8.35 -3.27
N SER A 166 -1.50 9.20 -2.96
CA SER A 166 -1.48 10.61 -3.34
C SER A 166 -0.35 10.90 -4.33
N SER A 167 -0.57 11.86 -5.24
CA SER A 167 0.42 12.24 -6.27
C SER A 167 0.86 11.01 -7.08
N MET A 168 2.16 10.70 -7.13
CA MET A 168 2.70 9.48 -7.74
C MET A 168 2.03 8.20 -7.19
N GLY A 169 1.67 8.17 -5.90
CA GLY A 169 0.92 7.06 -5.31
C GLY A 169 -0.47 6.89 -5.95
N GLY A 170 -1.12 8.00 -6.29
CA GLY A 170 -2.40 7.97 -7.02
C GLY A 170 -2.21 7.52 -8.46
N LEU A 171 -1.13 7.96 -9.12
CA LEU A 171 -0.80 7.53 -10.47
C LEU A 171 -0.57 6.01 -10.57
N VAL A 172 0.20 5.43 -9.64
CA VAL A 172 0.41 3.97 -9.61
C VAL A 172 -0.84 3.21 -9.16
N SER A 173 -1.72 3.81 -8.35
CA SER A 173 -3.02 3.21 -8.02
C SER A 173 -3.91 3.09 -9.26
N LEU A 174 -3.96 4.13 -10.11
CA LEU A 174 -4.67 4.08 -11.39
C LEU A 174 -4.06 3.04 -12.33
N TYR A 175 -2.74 2.94 -12.35
CA TYR A 175 -2.05 1.92 -13.12
C TYR A 175 -2.38 0.51 -12.61
N ALA A 176 -2.39 0.29 -11.30
CA ALA A 176 -2.79 -0.98 -10.69
C ALA A 176 -4.22 -1.39 -11.08
N LEU A 177 -5.16 -0.45 -11.07
CA LEU A 177 -6.55 -0.70 -11.49
C LEU A 177 -6.67 -1.05 -12.98
N ALA A 178 -5.82 -0.47 -13.83
CA ALA A 178 -5.81 -0.75 -15.27
C ALA A 178 -5.15 -2.11 -15.59
N GLU A 179 -4.07 -2.45 -14.88
CA GLU A 179 -3.26 -3.64 -15.14
C GLU A 179 -3.77 -4.90 -14.44
N TYR A 180 -4.41 -4.74 -13.28
CA TYR A 180 -4.95 -5.84 -12.46
C TYR A 180 -6.42 -5.58 -12.08
N PRO A 181 -7.30 -5.33 -13.07
CA PRO A 181 -8.72 -5.08 -12.80
C PRO A 181 -9.39 -6.29 -12.14
N GLU A 182 -8.86 -7.50 -12.25
CA GLU A 182 -9.35 -8.70 -11.56
C GLU A 182 -8.96 -8.76 -10.08
N VAL A 183 -7.96 -7.99 -9.65
CA VAL A 183 -7.49 -7.93 -8.26
C VAL A 183 -8.12 -6.76 -7.51
N PHE A 184 -8.20 -5.60 -8.14
CA PHE A 184 -8.64 -4.35 -7.48
C PHE A 184 -9.99 -3.87 -8.02
N GLY A 185 -10.95 -3.60 -7.12
CA GLY A 185 -12.13 -2.75 -7.38
C GLY A 185 -13.51 -3.36 -7.23
#